data_AF-A0A6P0TYG5-F1
#
_entry.id   AF-A0A6P0TYG5-F1
#
_cell.length_a   1.000
_cell.length_b   1.000
_cell.length_c   1.000
_cell.angle_alpha   90.00
_cell.angle_beta   90.00
_cell.angle_gamma   90.00
#
_symmetry.space_group_name_H-M   'P 1'
#
loop_
_entity.id
_entity.type
_entity.pdbx_description
1 polymer ?
#
loop_
_entity_poly.entity_id
_entity_poly.type
_entity_poly.pdbx_seq_one_letter_code
_entity_poly.pdbx_strand_id
1 'polypeptide(L)'
;MKKLLGCSTFLGVSFVLFLLYAGLNVSGFCFAEMRYLSDEDKFRKVFEGMNSQKTLRIKTTKNGKLQSQRYEQIKYESFEQFMEINPDCCAVDPGGPYEVAPFDFGERITGSATGEVIVVNYIINYLDENGKRKSHKLKFETVQGNCGQHRYD
;
A
#
# COMPACT_ATOMS: atom_id res chain seq x y z
N MET A 1 -24.19 -29.53 36.58
CA MET A 1 -22.74 -29.48 36.27
C MET A 1 -22.40 -29.66 34.78
N LYS A 2 -23.08 -30.51 33.99
CA LYS A 2 -22.79 -30.68 32.55
C LYS A 2 -22.97 -29.42 31.68
N LYS A 3 -23.92 -28.52 32.02
CA LYS A 3 -24.17 -27.27 31.27
C LYS A 3 -23.10 -26.18 31.46
N LEU A 4 -22.39 -26.15 32.60
CA LEU A 4 -21.30 -25.19 32.83
C LEU A 4 -20.03 -25.58 32.06
N LEU A 5 -19.78 -26.89 31.89
CA LEU A 5 -18.58 -27.40 31.23
C LEU A 5 -18.58 -27.08 29.72
N GLY A 6 -19.74 -27.17 29.05
CA GLY A 6 -19.87 -26.89 27.61
C GLY A 6 -19.75 -25.40 27.25
N CYS A 7 -20.10 -24.49 28.15
CA CYS A 7 -19.98 -23.04 27.91
C CYS A 7 -18.52 -22.58 28.06
N SER A 8 -17.78 -23.14 29.03
CA SER A 8 -16.37 -22.83 29.24
C SER A 8 -15.47 -23.36 28.12
N THR A 9 -15.78 -24.53 27.54
CA THR A 9 -15.00 -25.08 26.41
C THR A 9 -15.25 -24.32 25.12
N PHE A 10 -16.50 -23.88 24.85
CA PHE A 10 -16.82 -23.08 23.67
C PHE A 10 -16.12 -21.72 23.70
N LEU A 11 -16.16 -21.01 24.84
CA LEU A 11 -15.44 -19.75 25.02
C LEU A 11 -13.92 -19.91 24.85
N GLY A 12 -13.35 -21.01 25.35
CA GLY A 12 -11.93 -21.32 25.19
C GLY A 12 -11.53 -21.52 23.73
N VAL A 13 -12.30 -22.30 22.96
CA VAL A 13 -12.01 -22.56 21.55
C VAL A 13 -12.12 -21.28 20.71
N SER A 14 -13.18 -20.48 20.92
CA SER A 14 -13.34 -19.20 20.21
C SER A 14 -12.18 -18.24 20.50
N PHE A 15 -11.70 -18.19 21.74
CA PHE A 15 -10.56 -17.35 22.12
C PHE A 15 -9.26 -17.81 21.44
N VAL A 16 -9.00 -19.13 21.39
CA VAL A 16 -7.82 -19.66 20.68
C VAL A 16 -7.87 -19.36 19.19
N LEU A 17 -9.02 -19.53 18.54
CA LEU A 17 -9.20 -19.19 17.12
C LEU A 17 -8.98 -17.70 16.87
N PHE A 18 -9.49 -16.84 17.75
CA PHE A 18 -9.24 -15.40 17.66
C PHE A 18 -7.75 -15.07 17.77
N LEU A 19 -7.02 -15.67 18.72
CA LEU A 19 -5.59 -15.45 18.88
C LEU A 19 -4.78 -15.93 17.66
N LEU A 20 -5.16 -17.06 17.06
CA LEU A 20 -4.53 -17.55 15.83
C LEU A 20 -4.78 -16.58 14.67
N TYR A 21 -6.03 -16.13 14.51
CA TYR A 21 -6.39 -15.16 13.48
C TYR A 21 -5.64 -13.84 13.65
N ALA A 22 -5.63 -13.29 14.87
CA ALA A 22 -4.90 -12.06 15.18
C ALA A 22 -3.38 -12.22 14.98
N GLY A 23 -2.81 -13.35 15.40
CA GLY A 23 -1.39 -13.65 15.22
C GLY A 23 -0.98 -13.70 13.75
N LEU A 24 -1.81 -14.33 12.90
CA LEU A 24 -1.60 -14.39 11.46
C LEU A 24 -1.76 -13.01 10.80
N ASN A 25 -2.69 -12.18 11.24
CA ASN A 25 -2.79 -10.81 10.73
C ASN A 25 -1.57 -9.97 11.13
N VAL A 26 -1.13 -10.06 12.38
CA VAL A 26 0.04 -9.33 12.89
C VAL A 26 1.33 -9.75 12.17
N SER A 27 1.42 -11.01 11.72
CA SER A 27 2.55 -11.50 10.91
C SER A 27 2.48 -11.11 9.43
N GLY A 28 1.38 -10.49 8.96
CA GLY A 28 1.23 -10.07 7.56
C GLY A 28 0.55 -11.10 6.64
N PHE A 29 -0.11 -12.13 7.18
CA PHE A 29 -0.76 -13.15 6.36
C PHE A 29 -1.98 -12.59 5.61
N CYS A 30 -2.05 -12.83 4.30
CA CYS A 30 -3.22 -12.49 3.50
C CYS A 30 -4.21 -13.65 3.52
N PHE A 31 -5.34 -13.48 4.22
CA PHE A 31 -6.42 -14.48 4.26
C PHE A 31 -7.15 -14.64 2.92
N ALA A 32 -7.22 -13.60 2.09
CA ALA A 32 -7.90 -13.69 0.79
C ALA A 32 -7.15 -14.60 -0.18
N GLU A 33 -5.81 -14.63 -0.09
CA GLU A 33 -4.94 -15.45 -0.95
C GLU A 33 -4.39 -16.67 -0.21
N MET A 34 -4.69 -16.83 1.08
CA MET A 34 -4.19 -17.88 1.97
C MET A 34 -2.66 -18.05 1.94
N ARG A 35 -1.94 -16.91 1.85
CA ARG A 35 -0.48 -16.86 1.79
C ARG A 35 0.07 -15.53 2.29
N TYR A 36 1.37 -15.43 2.46
CA TYR A 36 2.05 -14.14 2.56
C TYR A 36 2.29 -13.58 1.16
N LEU A 37 2.16 -12.25 1.02
CA LEU A 37 2.53 -11.57 -0.22
C LEU A 37 4.04 -11.40 -0.28
N SER A 38 4.63 -11.70 -1.45
CA SER A 38 6.02 -11.35 -1.74
C SER A 38 6.16 -9.84 -1.93
N ASP A 39 7.39 -9.33 -1.87
CA ASP A 39 7.62 -7.91 -2.14
C ASP A 39 7.20 -7.52 -3.56
N GLU A 40 7.40 -8.41 -4.54
CA GLU A 40 6.91 -8.18 -5.90
C GLU A 40 5.38 -8.07 -5.95
N ASP A 41 4.64 -8.94 -5.23
CA ASP A 41 3.17 -8.85 -5.15
C ASP A 41 2.73 -7.49 -4.57
N LYS A 42 3.40 -7.03 -3.51
CA LYS A 42 3.14 -5.74 -2.88
C LYS A 42 3.37 -4.61 -3.87
N PHE A 43 4.53 -4.60 -4.55
CA PHE A 43 4.87 -3.58 -5.55
C PHE A 43 3.90 -3.58 -6.73
N ARG A 44 3.49 -4.75 -7.22
CA ARG A 44 2.51 -4.89 -8.31
C ARG A 44 1.17 -4.28 -7.94
N LYS A 45 0.67 -4.53 -6.72
CA LYS A 45 -0.58 -3.93 -6.22
C LYS A 45 -0.46 -2.41 -6.07
N VAL A 46 0.69 -1.90 -5.59
CA VAL A 46 0.94 -0.44 -5.55
C VAL A 46 0.92 0.15 -6.97
N PHE A 47 1.59 -0.50 -7.92
CA PHE A 47 1.62 -0.09 -9.31
C PHE A 47 0.23 -0.06 -9.93
N GLU A 48 -0.59 -1.09 -9.71
CA GLU A 48 -1.97 -1.15 -10.23
C GLU A 48 -2.80 0.03 -9.73
N GLY A 49 -2.74 0.34 -8.43
CA GLY A 49 -3.41 1.51 -7.86
C GLY A 49 -2.94 2.81 -8.51
N MET A 50 -1.63 3.01 -8.61
CA MET A 50 -1.02 4.22 -9.19
C MET A 50 -1.29 4.37 -10.70
N ASN A 51 -1.23 3.28 -11.46
CA ASN A 51 -1.38 3.29 -12.91
C ASN A 51 -2.86 3.26 -13.35
N SER A 52 -3.78 2.92 -12.45
CA SER A 52 -5.22 3.01 -12.70
C SER A 52 -5.71 4.47 -12.77
N GLN A 53 -5.04 5.40 -12.07
CA GLN A 53 -5.45 6.80 -11.97
C GLN A 53 -5.47 7.49 -13.34
N LYS A 54 -6.52 8.29 -13.59
CA LYS A 54 -6.65 9.08 -14.83
C LYS A 54 -5.80 10.36 -14.77
N THR A 55 -5.70 10.95 -13.59
CA THR A 55 -5.02 12.23 -13.38
C THR A 55 -4.12 12.19 -12.17
N LEU A 56 -2.96 12.82 -12.28
CA LEU A 56 -2.02 12.98 -11.17
C LEU A 56 -2.10 14.41 -10.62
N ARG A 57 -2.02 14.54 -9.30
CA ARG A 57 -1.92 15.82 -8.62
C ARG A 57 -0.46 16.17 -8.38
N ILE A 58 0.08 17.12 -9.13
CA ILE A 58 1.46 17.58 -8.97
C ILE A 58 1.45 18.89 -8.18
N LYS A 59 2.26 18.96 -7.13
CA LYS A 59 2.50 20.19 -6.36
C LYS A 59 3.71 20.90 -6.96
N THR A 60 3.53 22.13 -7.41
CA THR A 60 4.60 22.97 -7.97
C THR A 60 4.64 24.31 -7.25
N THR A 61 5.81 24.91 -7.15
CA THR A 61 5.95 26.27 -6.59
C THR A 61 5.97 27.25 -7.76
N LYS A 62 4.96 28.11 -7.86
CA LYS A 62 4.87 29.16 -8.88
C LYS A 62 4.75 30.51 -8.17
N ASN A 63 5.68 31.43 -8.47
CA ASN A 63 5.77 32.75 -7.83
C ASN A 63 5.81 32.68 -6.29
N GLY A 64 6.57 31.73 -5.74
CA GLY A 64 6.71 31.53 -4.29
C GLY A 64 5.47 30.95 -3.59
N LYS A 65 4.41 30.59 -4.32
CA LYS A 65 3.21 29.94 -3.76
C LYS A 65 3.15 28.48 -4.19
N LEU A 66 2.82 27.60 -3.25
CA LEU A 66 2.52 26.20 -3.54
C LEU A 66 1.20 26.13 -4.31
N GLN A 67 1.28 25.67 -5.56
CA GLN A 67 0.13 25.38 -6.39
C GLN A 67 0.02 23.87 -6.56
N SER A 68 -1.21 23.39 -6.69
CA SER A 68 -1.45 21.98 -6.94
C SER A 68 -2.39 21.83 -8.11
N GLN A 69 -1.86 21.26 -9.19
CA GLN A 69 -2.56 21.10 -10.46
C GLN A 69 -2.77 19.62 -10.75
N ARG A 70 -3.87 19.31 -11.45
CA ARG A 70 -4.16 17.96 -11.93
C ARG A 70 -3.78 17.88 -13.41
N TYR A 71 -2.99 16.88 -13.75
CA TYR A 71 -2.57 16.61 -15.12
C TYR A 71 -3.04 15.22 -15.56
N GLU A 72 -3.30 15.06 -16.85
CA GLU A 72 -3.59 13.75 -17.43
C GLU A 72 -2.35 12.87 -17.39
N GLN A 73 -2.48 11.70 -16.75
CA GLN A 73 -1.40 10.75 -16.59
C GLN A 73 -1.23 9.96 -17.88
N ILE A 74 0.01 9.86 -18.34
CA ILE A 74 0.41 8.88 -19.35
C ILE A 74 0.81 7.63 -18.57
N LYS A 75 -0.02 6.60 -18.72
CA LYS A 75 0.14 5.32 -18.03
C LYS A 75 1.32 4.52 -18.57
N TYR A 76 1.90 3.70 -17.70
CA TYR A 76 2.78 2.62 -18.14
C TYR A 76 1.94 1.52 -18.79
N GLU A 77 2.54 0.85 -19.76
CA GLU A 77 1.91 -0.27 -20.47
C GLU A 77 1.74 -1.50 -19.59
N SER A 78 2.75 -1.79 -18.77
CA SER A 78 2.75 -2.92 -17.84
C SER A 78 3.61 -2.66 -16.61
N PHE A 79 3.52 -3.55 -15.62
CA PHE A 79 4.38 -3.53 -14.45
C PHE A 79 5.84 -3.81 -14.82
N GLU A 80 6.08 -4.67 -15.80
CA GLU A 80 7.42 -5.03 -16.26
C GLU A 80 8.10 -3.82 -16.91
N GLN A 81 7.39 -3.07 -17.75
CA GLN A 81 7.87 -1.81 -18.30
C GLN A 81 8.15 -0.78 -17.18
N PHE A 82 7.30 -0.73 -16.17
CA PHE A 82 7.51 0.14 -15.01
C PHE A 82 8.82 -0.20 -14.28
N MET A 83 9.08 -1.48 -14.02
CA MET A 83 10.31 -1.93 -13.36
C MET A 83 11.55 -1.71 -14.23
N GLU A 84 11.45 -1.91 -15.54
CA GLU A 84 12.55 -1.65 -16.49
C GLU A 84 12.95 -0.17 -16.52
N ILE A 85 11.96 0.73 -16.54
CA ILE A 85 12.19 2.18 -16.58
C ILE A 85 12.67 2.71 -15.21
N ASN A 86 12.27 2.08 -14.12
CA ASN A 86 12.56 2.52 -12.74
C ASN A 86 13.32 1.42 -11.97
N PRO A 87 14.58 1.11 -12.32
CA PRO A 87 15.34 0.04 -11.68
C PRO A 87 15.64 0.29 -10.19
N ASP A 88 15.53 1.55 -9.74
CA ASP A 88 15.72 1.99 -8.35
C ASP A 88 14.40 2.15 -7.57
N CYS A 89 13.28 1.61 -8.08
CA CYS A 89 11.99 2.01 -7.55
C CYS A 89 11.75 1.64 -6.11
N CYS A 90 11.79 0.35 -5.79
CA CYS A 90 10.88 -0.15 -4.78
C CYS A 90 11.61 -0.84 -3.65
N ALA A 91 11.22 -0.47 -2.43
CA ALA A 91 11.73 -1.07 -1.20
C ALA A 91 10.60 -1.20 -0.18
N VAL A 92 10.61 -2.33 0.54
CA VAL A 92 9.80 -2.53 1.75
C VAL A 92 10.66 -2.16 2.95
N ASP A 93 10.20 -1.20 3.72
CA ASP A 93 10.87 -0.65 4.90
C ASP A 93 12.38 -0.42 4.77
N PRO A 94 12.84 0.42 3.81
CA PRO A 94 14.27 0.73 3.68
C PRO A 94 14.86 1.48 4.90
N GLY A 95 14.01 1.91 5.84
CA GLY A 95 14.37 2.69 7.01
C GLY A 95 14.36 4.20 6.74
N GLY A 96 14.29 4.96 7.83
CA GLY A 96 14.23 6.43 7.80
C GLY A 96 12.86 7.00 8.15
N PRO A 97 12.72 8.33 8.17
CA PRO A 97 11.43 8.98 8.37
C PRO A 97 10.55 8.80 7.13
N TYR A 98 9.29 8.41 7.35
CA TYR A 98 8.28 8.28 6.31
C TYR A 98 7.22 9.38 6.44
N GLU A 99 6.75 9.89 5.30
CA GLU A 99 5.64 10.84 5.19
C GLU A 99 4.30 10.11 5.05
N VAL A 100 4.08 9.06 5.85
CA VAL A 100 2.82 8.30 5.92
C VAL A 100 2.12 8.53 7.25
N ALA A 101 0.79 8.48 7.27
CA ALA A 101 0.08 8.55 8.54
C ALA A 101 0.43 7.33 9.42
N PRO A 102 0.59 7.52 10.73
CA PRO A 102 0.85 6.41 11.64
C PRO A 102 -0.29 5.39 11.54
N PHE A 103 0.05 4.10 11.64
CA PHE A 103 -0.91 3.02 11.86
C PHE A 103 -0.86 2.60 13.32
N ASP A 104 -1.98 2.13 13.84
CA ASP A 104 -2.06 1.59 15.18
C ASP A 104 -1.96 0.05 15.21
N PHE A 105 -1.87 -0.51 16.41
CA PHE A 105 -1.80 -1.95 16.60
C PHE A 105 -3.11 -2.66 16.26
N GLY A 106 -4.25 -1.96 16.35
CA GLY A 106 -5.56 -2.50 15.96
C GLY A 106 -5.60 -2.79 14.47
N GLU A 107 -5.08 -1.89 13.65
CA GLU A 107 -4.97 -2.08 12.20
C GLU A 107 -4.08 -3.28 11.82
N ARG A 108 -3.08 -3.60 12.65
CA ARG A 108 -2.26 -4.82 12.49
C ARG A 108 -3.03 -6.09 12.88
N ILE A 109 -3.87 -6.03 13.92
CA ILE A 109 -4.70 -7.17 14.32
C ILE A 109 -5.78 -7.49 13.27
N THR A 110 -6.32 -6.47 12.59
CA THR A 110 -7.34 -6.65 11.54
C THR A 110 -6.73 -6.95 10.17
N GLY A 111 -5.41 -6.83 10.02
CA GLY A 111 -4.71 -6.98 8.73
C GLY A 111 -4.94 -5.80 7.77
N SER A 112 -5.47 -4.69 8.26
CA SER A 112 -5.69 -3.44 7.50
C SER A 112 -4.39 -2.66 7.26
N ALA A 113 -3.35 -2.95 8.03
CA ALA A 113 -1.99 -2.48 7.80
C ALA A 113 -0.99 -3.60 8.09
N THR A 114 -0.04 -3.83 7.17
CA THR A 114 1.08 -4.78 7.38
C THR A 114 2.00 -4.31 8.49
N GLY A 115 2.03 -3.01 8.74
CA GLY A 115 3.01 -2.34 9.58
C GLY A 115 4.33 -2.06 8.85
N GLU A 116 4.35 -2.27 7.53
CA GLU A 116 5.50 -2.00 6.67
C GLU A 116 5.18 -0.85 5.72
N VAL A 117 6.17 0.02 5.48
CA VAL A 117 6.08 1.10 4.50
C VAL A 117 6.71 0.66 3.19
N ILE A 118 5.96 0.81 2.11
CA ILE A 118 6.45 0.62 0.75
C ILE A 118 6.87 1.98 0.20
N VAL A 119 8.13 2.10 -0.18
CA VAL A 119 8.70 3.28 -0.84
C VAL A 119 8.82 2.98 -2.33
N VAL A 120 8.31 3.88 -3.16
CA VAL A 120 8.33 3.80 -4.63
C VAL A 120 8.94 5.07 -5.22
N ASN A 121 10.12 4.93 -5.82
CA ASN A 121 10.75 5.98 -6.64
C ASN A 121 10.44 5.72 -8.12
N TYR A 122 9.84 6.69 -8.81
CA TYR A 122 9.41 6.45 -10.19
C TYR A 122 9.27 7.72 -11.02
N ILE A 123 9.29 7.57 -12.34
CA ILE A 123 9.15 8.66 -13.31
C ILE A 123 7.71 8.77 -13.79
N ILE A 124 6.95 9.74 -13.28
CA ILE A 124 5.65 10.04 -13.88
C ILE A 124 5.80 10.64 -15.28
N ASN A 125 4.87 10.30 -16.15
CA ASN A 125 4.69 10.92 -17.45
C ASN A 125 3.30 11.55 -17.50
N TYR A 126 3.18 12.78 -17.97
CA TYR A 126 1.90 13.50 -18.03
C TYR A 126 1.87 14.51 -19.17
N LEU A 127 0.68 14.96 -19.54
CA LEU A 127 0.47 16.06 -20.48
C LEU A 127 0.32 17.38 -19.70
N ASP A 128 1.09 18.41 -20.06
CA ASP A 128 0.94 19.74 -19.49
C ASP A 128 -0.30 20.48 -20.06
N GLU A 129 -0.55 21.70 -19.57
CA GLU A 129 -1.69 22.53 -19.99
C GLU A 129 -1.74 22.79 -21.51
N ASN A 130 -0.63 22.63 -22.23
CA ASN A 130 -0.53 22.79 -23.68
C ASN A 130 -0.53 21.45 -24.43
N GLY A 131 -0.81 20.33 -23.76
CA GLY A 131 -0.77 18.99 -24.34
C GLY A 131 0.64 18.47 -24.61
N LYS A 132 1.68 19.11 -24.06
CA LYS A 132 3.06 18.65 -24.25
C LYS A 132 3.42 17.61 -23.20
N ARG A 133 4.03 16.51 -23.63
CA ARG A 133 4.54 15.46 -22.72
C ARG A 133 5.63 16.02 -21.81
N LYS A 134 5.50 15.74 -20.52
CA LYS A 134 6.45 16.04 -19.46
C LYS A 134 6.71 14.78 -18.64
N SER A 135 7.89 14.74 -18.03
CA SER A 135 8.28 13.66 -17.12
C SER A 135 8.92 14.24 -15.87
N HIS A 136 8.67 13.61 -14.72
CA HIS A 136 9.19 14.04 -13.43
C HIS A 136 9.44 12.84 -12.52
N LYS A 137 10.55 12.85 -11.77
CA LYS A 137 10.81 11.84 -10.74
C LYS A 137 9.98 12.16 -9.50
N LEU A 138 9.30 11.16 -8.97
CA LEU A 138 8.54 11.24 -7.72
C LEU A 138 8.97 10.14 -6.76
N LYS A 139 8.80 10.44 -5.49
CA LYS A 139 8.84 9.48 -4.39
C LYS A 139 7.42 9.37 -3.85
N PHE A 140 6.94 8.15 -3.74
CA PHE A 140 5.65 7.80 -3.14
C PHE A 140 5.89 6.82 -2.00
N GLU A 141 5.21 7.04 -0.88
CA GLU A 141 5.31 6.20 0.31
C GLU A 141 3.91 5.79 0.72
N THR A 142 3.70 4.51 0.98
CA THR A 142 2.38 3.99 1.36
C THR A 142 2.50 2.83 2.34
N VAL A 143 1.45 2.63 3.12
CA VAL A 143 1.21 1.39 3.87
C VAL A 143 0.06 0.67 3.18
N GLN A 144 0.14 -0.66 3.10
CA GLN A 144 -0.92 -1.51 2.57
C GLN A 144 -1.47 -2.44 3.65
N GLY A 145 -2.68 -2.95 3.44
CA GLY A 145 -3.17 -4.12 4.17
C GLY A 145 -2.43 -5.40 3.77
N ASN A 146 -2.64 -6.49 4.52
CA ASN A 146 -1.94 -7.76 4.31
C ASN A 146 -2.15 -8.36 2.91
N CYS A 147 -3.26 -8.02 2.26
CA CYS A 147 -3.59 -8.45 0.91
C CYS A 147 -3.34 -7.37 -0.16
N GLY A 148 -2.61 -6.31 0.20
CA GLY A 148 -2.15 -5.24 -0.66
C GLY A 148 -3.21 -4.18 -1.02
N GLN A 149 -4.31 -4.12 -0.27
CA GLN A 149 -5.24 -2.99 -0.38
C GLN A 149 -4.55 -1.70 0.08
N HIS A 150 -4.80 -0.60 -0.62
CA HIS A 150 -4.35 0.71 -0.15
C HIS A 150 -5.18 1.14 1.05
N ARG A 151 -4.51 1.72 2.05
CA ARG A 151 -5.15 2.15 3.30
C ARG A 151 -6.20 3.26 3.14
N TYR A 152 -6.22 3.93 1.99
CA TYR A 152 -7.12 5.07 1.70
C TYR A 152 -8.06 4.83 0.51
N ASP A 153 -8.15 3.60 0.02
CA ASP A 153 -9.15 3.21 -1.00
C ASP A 153 -10.48 2.79 -0.35
#